data_AF-A0A7C4H292-F1
#
_entry.id   AF-A0A7C4H292-F1
#
_cell.length_a   1.000
_cell.length_b   1.000
_cell.length_c   1.000
_cell.angle_alpha   90.00
_cell.angle_beta   90.00
_cell.angle_gamma   90.00
#
_symmetry.space_group_name_H-M   'P 1'
#
loop_
_entity.id
_entity.type
_entity.pdbx_description
1 polymer ?
#
loop_
_entity_poly.entity_id
_entity_poly.type
_entity_poly.pdbx_seq_one_letter_code
_entity_poly.pdbx_strand_id
1 'polypeptide(L)'
;MNIELLKSLANATNSDSIMIIGTPNVCFIARVDIDRDNIVIAYRRTTDECKMLVPIDAKEKLPISLQGKCSIVYYSFDLREREGYVIGRNFEEILIGFLKSFIEPNTEIGVPFRYIDSALAQILHKYWKIKDITKSLISIRAKKSYEDLENIAEIFRFILKILRELRELQNHNIIEEYFKHVAKIVNAIYIEPLAISKDFVSIYTYIKKGIYRLSFKVSIPLSEDVKRIIEITDDILEKLLKNVITGSKCSDVYRNIVSRLDMYNGKNVYIDVCGVGTEVCEYPSLSDFLYGDCTLDSGMALVINVVLRKLIYLPKLIIVKEGIVVI
;
A
#
# COMPACT_ATOMS: atom_id res chain seq x y z
N MET A 1 -14.49 -1.05 -13.20
CA MET A 1 -14.93 -0.12 -12.14
C MET A 1 -15.99 -0.78 -11.26
N ASN A 2 -15.97 -0.55 -9.93
CA ASN A 2 -16.86 -1.22 -8.98
C ASN A 2 -17.97 -0.28 -8.44
N ILE A 3 -19.06 -0.12 -9.21
CA ILE A 3 -20.18 0.79 -8.86
C ILE A 3 -20.93 0.32 -7.61
N GLU A 4 -21.11 -0.99 -7.45
CA GLU A 4 -21.77 -1.58 -6.28
C GLU A 4 -21.03 -1.26 -4.98
N LEU A 5 -19.69 -1.18 -5.06
CA LEU A 5 -18.87 -0.76 -3.92
C LEU A 5 -19.15 0.69 -3.51
N LEU A 6 -19.32 1.59 -4.47
CA LEU A 6 -19.60 3.00 -4.21
C LEU A 6 -20.97 3.18 -3.60
N LYS A 7 -21.97 2.44 -4.10
CA LYS A 7 -23.31 2.39 -3.51
C LYS A 7 -23.26 1.85 -2.08
N SER A 8 -22.49 0.79 -1.84
CA SER A 8 -22.27 0.23 -0.49
C SER A 8 -21.61 1.24 0.47
N LEU A 9 -20.57 1.96 0.02
CA LEU A 9 -19.92 3.00 0.82
C LEU A 9 -20.88 4.16 1.14
N ALA A 10 -21.71 4.57 0.18
CA ALA A 10 -22.64 5.69 0.35
C ALA A 10 -23.73 5.31 1.35
N ASN A 11 -24.27 4.09 1.21
CA ASN A 11 -25.25 3.52 2.12
C ASN A 11 -24.68 3.34 3.55
N ALA A 12 -23.46 2.80 3.68
CA ALA A 12 -22.82 2.56 4.98
C ALA A 12 -22.55 3.85 5.77
N THR A 13 -22.49 4.98 5.08
CA THR A 13 -22.17 6.28 5.68
C THR A 13 -23.35 7.24 5.66
N ASN A 14 -24.48 6.81 5.10
CA ASN A 14 -25.65 7.63 4.82
C ASN A 14 -25.23 8.95 4.16
N SER A 15 -24.42 8.87 3.10
CA SER A 15 -23.92 10.04 2.36
C SER A 15 -24.60 10.12 1.00
N ASP A 16 -24.94 11.32 0.55
CA ASP A 16 -25.55 11.56 -0.77
C ASP A 16 -24.53 11.43 -1.90
N SER A 17 -23.26 11.65 -1.59
CA SER A 17 -22.15 11.55 -2.52
C SER A 17 -20.87 11.10 -1.82
N ILE A 18 -19.92 10.59 -2.59
CA ILE A 18 -18.59 10.21 -2.09
C ILE A 18 -17.54 10.96 -2.87
N MET A 19 -16.54 11.47 -2.18
CA MET A 19 -15.32 11.94 -2.81
C MET A 19 -14.18 10.96 -2.48
N ILE A 20 -13.65 10.33 -3.51
CA ILE A 20 -12.49 9.46 -3.37
C ILE A 20 -11.24 10.33 -3.39
N ILE A 21 -10.44 10.25 -2.33
CA ILE A 21 -9.15 10.91 -2.24
C ILE A 21 -8.03 9.87 -2.20
N GLY A 22 -6.94 10.14 -2.92
CA GLY A 22 -5.70 9.38 -2.88
C GLY A 22 -5.60 8.34 -3.98
N THR A 23 -4.43 8.27 -4.62
CA THR A 23 -4.14 7.37 -5.75
C THR A 23 -4.56 5.93 -5.49
N PRO A 24 -4.27 5.32 -4.32
CA PRO A 24 -4.62 3.92 -4.10
C PRO A 24 -6.12 3.64 -4.05
N ASN A 25 -6.90 4.58 -3.51
CA ASN A 25 -8.35 4.47 -3.45
C ASN A 25 -8.98 4.63 -4.84
N VAL A 26 -8.47 5.58 -5.64
CA VAL A 26 -8.91 5.77 -7.01
C VAL A 26 -8.56 4.55 -7.87
N CYS A 27 -7.31 4.07 -7.83
CA CYS A 27 -6.89 2.87 -8.55
C CYS A 27 -7.78 1.67 -8.20
N PHE A 28 -8.09 1.49 -6.92
CA PHE A 28 -8.94 0.38 -6.46
C PHE A 28 -10.37 0.48 -7.00
N ILE A 29 -11.01 1.64 -6.86
CA ILE A 29 -12.42 1.80 -7.22
C ILE A 29 -12.62 1.83 -8.75
N ALA A 30 -11.78 2.61 -9.44
CA ALA A 30 -11.87 2.75 -10.89
C ALA A 30 -11.27 1.53 -11.63
N ARG A 31 -10.45 0.72 -10.96
CA ARG A 31 -9.68 -0.41 -11.54
C ARG A 31 -8.78 0.04 -12.69
N VAL A 32 -8.14 1.20 -12.51
CA VAL A 32 -7.22 1.78 -13.48
C VAL A 32 -5.86 1.97 -12.84
N ASP A 33 -4.82 1.62 -13.59
CA ASP A 33 -3.46 1.93 -13.19
C ASP A 33 -3.17 3.39 -13.52
N ILE A 34 -2.93 4.19 -12.49
CA ILE A 34 -2.65 5.60 -12.63
C ILE A 34 -1.18 5.81 -12.30
N ASP A 35 -0.41 6.10 -13.35
CA ASP A 35 0.93 6.65 -13.19
C ASP A 35 0.86 8.18 -13.04
N ARG A 36 1.96 8.80 -12.59
CA ARG A 36 2.07 10.26 -12.37
C ARG A 36 1.66 11.09 -13.59
N ASP A 37 1.74 10.52 -14.78
CA ASP A 37 1.44 11.20 -16.05
C ASP A 37 -0.06 11.16 -16.45
N ASN A 38 -0.90 10.39 -15.76
CA ASN A 38 -2.33 10.19 -16.11
C ASN A 38 -3.32 10.66 -15.01
N ILE A 39 -2.93 11.68 -14.23
CA ILE A 39 -3.68 12.09 -13.04
C ILE A 39 -4.88 13.01 -13.36
N VAL A 40 -6.04 12.68 -12.78
CA VAL A 40 -7.35 13.33 -13.01
C VAL A 40 -7.47 14.68 -12.30
N ILE A 41 -7.10 14.81 -11.02
CA ILE A 41 -6.96 16.09 -10.30
C ILE A 41 -5.84 15.92 -9.28
N ALA A 42 -4.78 16.71 -9.34
CA ALA A 42 -3.70 16.68 -8.35
C ALA A 42 -3.74 17.94 -7.49
N TYR A 43 -3.98 17.79 -6.18
CA TYR A 43 -3.68 18.84 -5.22
C TYR A 43 -2.27 18.61 -4.65
N ARG A 44 -1.35 19.57 -4.89
CA ARG A 44 0.02 19.58 -4.35
C ARG A 44 0.20 20.80 -3.47
N ARG A 45 0.23 20.63 -2.14
CA ARG A 45 0.44 21.71 -1.18
C ARG A 45 1.92 21.93 -0.83
N THR A 46 2.72 20.87 -0.92
CA THR A 46 4.18 20.84 -0.72
C THR A 46 4.84 20.07 -1.86
N THR A 47 6.16 20.19 -2.03
CA THR A 47 6.91 19.63 -3.17
C THR A 47 6.78 18.12 -3.37
N ASP A 48 6.24 17.34 -2.44
CA ASP A 48 6.40 15.88 -2.49
C ASP A 48 5.11 15.04 -2.56
N GLU A 49 3.92 15.63 -2.42
CA GLU A 49 2.66 14.86 -2.42
C GLU A 49 1.59 15.43 -3.37
N CYS A 50 1.34 14.73 -4.48
CA CYS A 50 0.18 14.95 -5.34
C CYS A 50 -0.99 14.07 -4.85
N LYS A 51 -2.10 14.67 -4.41
CA LYS A 51 -3.31 13.95 -4.00
C LYS A 51 -4.35 13.94 -5.11
N MET A 52 -4.88 12.74 -5.41
CA MET A 52 -5.94 12.55 -6.40
C MET A 52 -7.33 12.82 -5.83
N LEU A 53 -8.15 13.61 -6.52
CA LEU A 53 -9.55 13.91 -6.12
C LEU A 53 -10.51 13.44 -7.21
N VAL A 54 -11.44 12.53 -6.87
CA VAL A 54 -12.49 12.07 -7.78
C VAL A 54 -13.85 12.19 -7.07
N PRO A 55 -14.68 13.19 -7.40
CA PRO A 55 -16.04 13.26 -6.91
C PRO A 55 -16.91 12.21 -7.61
N ILE A 56 -17.80 11.59 -6.84
CA ILE A 56 -18.77 10.61 -7.32
C ILE A 56 -20.12 10.95 -6.72
N ASP A 57 -21.05 11.36 -7.58
CA ASP A 57 -22.47 11.42 -7.24
C ASP A 57 -23.00 9.97 -7.15
N ALA A 58 -23.77 9.66 -6.11
CA ALA A 58 -24.43 8.37 -5.96
C ALA A 58 -25.38 8.04 -7.14
N LYS A 59 -25.76 9.05 -7.94
CA LYS A 59 -26.61 8.94 -9.14
C LYS A 59 -25.84 8.66 -10.45
N GLU A 60 -24.66 8.02 -10.38
CA GLU A 60 -23.94 7.39 -11.51
C GLU A 60 -23.20 8.34 -12.49
N LYS A 61 -23.07 9.64 -12.20
CA LYS A 61 -22.22 10.53 -13.01
C LYS A 61 -20.77 10.49 -12.55
N LEU A 62 -19.88 10.00 -13.42
CA LEU A 62 -18.43 10.04 -13.21
C LEU A 62 -17.76 11.04 -14.15
N PRO A 63 -16.74 11.78 -13.66
CA PRO A 63 -15.90 12.62 -14.51
C PRO A 63 -14.93 11.83 -15.40
N ILE A 64 -14.81 10.50 -15.23
CA ILE A 64 -13.80 9.66 -15.88
C ILE A 64 -14.47 8.80 -16.95
N SER A 65 -14.28 9.13 -18.23
CA SER A 65 -14.61 8.21 -19.31
C SER A 65 -13.42 7.29 -19.59
N LEU A 66 -13.65 5.99 -19.74
CA LEU A 66 -12.61 5.00 -20.08
C LEU A 66 -12.03 5.16 -21.50
N GLN A 67 -12.56 6.09 -22.31
CA GLN A 67 -12.25 6.24 -23.74
C GLN A 67 -11.95 7.67 -24.20
N GLY A 68 -11.91 8.65 -23.30
CA GLY A 68 -11.83 10.06 -23.70
C GLY A 68 -11.20 10.95 -22.64
N LYS A 69 -10.28 11.80 -23.09
CA LYS A 69 -9.55 12.84 -22.35
C LYS A 69 -10.30 13.34 -21.12
N CYS A 70 -9.78 13.04 -19.93
CA CYS A 70 -10.24 13.63 -18.69
C CYS A 70 -9.75 15.07 -18.57
N SER A 71 -10.58 15.98 -18.08
CA SER A 71 -10.21 17.36 -17.80
C SER A 71 -9.28 17.40 -16.59
N ILE A 72 -8.02 17.75 -16.83
CA ILE A 72 -6.94 17.78 -15.85
C ILE A 72 -6.99 19.10 -15.07
N VAL A 73 -6.99 19.04 -13.74
CA VAL A 73 -6.64 20.20 -12.90
C VAL A 73 -5.37 19.86 -12.14
N TYR A 74 -4.25 20.42 -12.61
CA TYR A 74 -2.94 20.31 -11.95
C TYR A 74 -2.61 21.63 -11.26
N TYR A 75 -2.27 21.59 -9.97
CA TYR A 75 -1.77 22.76 -9.24
C TYR A 75 -0.42 22.43 -8.60
N SER A 76 0.58 23.27 -8.84
CA SER A 76 1.89 23.24 -8.16
C SER A 76 2.36 24.68 -7.96
N PHE A 77 2.94 24.97 -6.79
CA PHE A 77 3.58 26.26 -6.52
C PHE A 77 4.88 26.45 -7.31
N ASP A 78 5.44 25.38 -7.89
CA ASP A 78 6.74 25.40 -8.56
C ASP A 78 6.75 24.44 -9.76
N LEU A 79 6.16 24.84 -10.88
CA LEU A 79 6.41 24.21 -12.18
C LEU A 79 6.47 25.27 -13.28
N ARG A 80 7.60 25.26 -13.99
CA ARG A 80 7.77 25.95 -15.27
C ARG A 80 6.75 25.39 -16.26
N GLU A 81 6.17 26.27 -17.05
CA GLU A 81 5.13 26.01 -18.05
C GLU A 81 5.41 24.72 -18.83
N ARG A 82 4.55 23.73 -18.64
CA ARG A 82 4.35 22.63 -19.58
C ARG A 82 2.90 22.72 -20.06
N GLU A 83 2.64 22.27 -21.28
CA GLU A 83 1.29 22.28 -21.87
C GLU A 83 0.34 21.40 -21.03
N GLY A 84 -0.86 21.92 -20.70
CA GLY A 84 -1.91 21.17 -19.98
C GLY A 84 -2.15 21.54 -18.51
N TYR A 85 -1.48 22.57 -17.98
CA TYR A 85 -1.59 22.99 -16.58
C TYR A 85 -2.52 24.20 -16.45
N VAL A 86 -3.47 24.16 -15.51
CA VAL A 86 -4.26 25.34 -15.12
C VAL A 86 -3.56 26.01 -13.94
N ILE A 87 -2.78 27.06 -14.21
CA ILE A 87 -2.20 27.91 -13.18
C ILE A 87 -3.29 28.84 -12.65
N GLY A 88 -4.07 28.36 -11.68
CA GLY A 88 -5.10 29.15 -11.01
C GLY A 88 -4.52 29.95 -9.84
N ARG A 89 -4.60 31.28 -9.88
CA ARG A 89 -4.31 32.14 -8.71
C ARG A 89 -5.35 31.96 -7.57
N ASN A 90 -6.42 31.20 -7.80
CA ASN A 90 -7.49 30.93 -6.83
C ASN A 90 -7.88 29.44 -6.81
N PHE A 91 -7.04 28.60 -6.20
CA PHE A 91 -7.26 27.14 -6.11
C PHE A 91 -8.62 26.77 -5.53
N GLU A 92 -9.04 27.46 -4.46
CA GLU A 92 -10.32 27.19 -3.80
C GLU A 92 -11.48 27.38 -4.79
N GLU A 93 -11.51 28.47 -5.54
CA GLU A 93 -12.58 28.74 -6.52
C GLU A 93 -12.65 27.67 -7.63
N ILE A 94 -11.49 27.25 -8.17
CA ILE A 94 -11.44 26.22 -9.22
C ILE A 94 -11.90 24.87 -8.69
N LEU A 95 -11.37 24.45 -7.53
CA LEU A 95 -11.75 23.18 -6.89
C LEU A 95 -13.25 23.16 -6.61
N ILE A 96 -13.77 24.22 -5.98
CA ILE A 96 -15.18 24.30 -5.61
C ILE A 96 -16.07 24.37 -6.85
N GLY A 97 -15.69 25.14 -7.88
CA GLY A 97 -16.41 25.21 -9.14
C GLY A 97 -16.51 23.85 -9.83
N PHE A 98 -15.41 23.10 -9.87
CA PHE A 98 -15.39 21.73 -10.36
C PHE A 98 -16.30 20.81 -9.51
N LEU A 99 -16.12 20.79 -8.18
CA LEU A 99 -16.89 19.91 -7.30
C LEU A 99 -18.40 20.20 -7.38
N LYS A 100 -18.81 21.47 -7.48
CA LYS A 100 -20.21 21.87 -7.64
C LYS A 100 -20.86 21.38 -8.94
N SER A 101 -20.08 21.02 -9.96
CA SER A 101 -20.62 20.41 -11.18
C SER A 101 -21.02 18.94 -11.00
N PHE A 102 -20.62 18.31 -9.88
CA PHE A 102 -20.93 16.92 -9.54
C PHE A 102 -21.73 16.78 -8.25
N ILE A 103 -21.45 17.63 -7.26
CA ILE A 103 -22.00 17.49 -5.91
C ILE A 103 -22.72 18.78 -5.53
N GLU A 104 -24.01 18.65 -5.20
CA GLU A 104 -24.83 19.77 -4.77
C GLU A 104 -24.32 20.34 -3.43
N PRO A 105 -24.16 21.66 -3.27
CA PRO A 105 -23.77 22.27 -1.99
C PRO A 105 -24.73 21.93 -0.84
N ASN A 106 -24.21 21.94 0.38
CA ASN A 106 -24.92 21.64 1.64
C ASN A 106 -25.42 20.20 1.81
N THR A 107 -25.09 19.30 0.86
CA THR A 107 -25.33 17.86 0.97
C THR A 107 -24.29 17.16 1.84
N GLU A 108 -24.55 15.89 2.19
CA GLU A 108 -23.60 15.06 2.92
C GLU A 108 -22.63 14.35 1.98
N ILE A 109 -21.33 14.56 2.18
CA ILE A 109 -20.27 13.92 1.39
C ILE A 109 -19.41 13.00 2.26
N GLY A 110 -19.20 11.78 1.77
CA GLY A 110 -18.23 10.86 2.36
C GLY A 110 -16.81 11.14 1.86
N VAL A 111 -15.86 11.33 2.77
CA VAL A 111 -14.45 11.64 2.44
C VAL A 111 -13.50 10.81 3.32
N PRO A 112 -12.45 10.18 2.78
CA PRO A 112 -11.52 9.41 3.59
C PRO A 112 -10.51 10.36 4.27
N PHE A 113 -10.73 10.67 5.54
CA PHE A 113 -9.94 11.66 6.28
C PHE A 113 -8.45 11.35 6.37
N ARG A 114 -8.05 10.06 6.32
CA ARG A 114 -6.62 9.69 6.25
C ARG A 114 -5.88 10.34 5.07
N TYR A 115 -6.58 10.69 3.99
CA TYR A 115 -5.98 11.22 2.78
C TYR A 115 -6.23 12.72 2.57
N ILE A 116 -7.03 13.37 3.43
CA ILE A 116 -7.27 14.82 3.36
C ILE A 116 -6.34 15.55 4.33
N ASP A 117 -5.75 16.68 3.92
CA ASP A 117 -5.07 17.57 4.87
C ASP A 117 -6.03 18.61 5.44
N SER A 118 -5.61 19.29 6.51
CA SER A 118 -6.45 20.23 7.24
C SER A 118 -6.97 21.40 6.41
N ALA A 119 -6.22 21.89 5.41
CA ALA A 119 -6.71 23.02 4.60
C ALA A 119 -7.76 22.57 3.60
N LEU A 120 -7.55 21.42 2.94
CA LEU A 120 -8.57 20.86 2.06
C LEU A 120 -9.84 20.51 2.84
N ALA A 121 -9.71 19.95 4.04
CA ALA A 121 -10.86 19.69 4.92
C ALA A 121 -11.62 20.98 5.26
N GLN A 122 -10.91 22.05 5.64
CA GLN A 122 -11.52 23.36 5.92
C GLN A 122 -12.27 23.93 4.71
N ILE A 123 -11.68 23.86 3.51
CA ILE A 123 -12.33 24.33 2.28
C ILE A 123 -13.65 23.57 2.05
N LEU A 124 -13.62 22.24 2.13
CA LEU A 124 -14.80 21.42 1.89
C LEU A 124 -15.89 21.64 2.94
N HIS A 125 -15.52 21.85 4.21
CA HIS A 125 -16.46 22.11 5.31
C HIS A 125 -17.25 23.42 5.14
N LYS A 126 -16.75 24.38 4.33
CA LYS A 126 -17.50 25.60 3.99
C LYS A 126 -18.71 25.32 3.09
N TYR A 127 -18.70 24.22 2.34
CA TYR A 127 -19.68 23.96 1.28
C TYR A 127 -20.45 22.65 1.45
N TRP A 128 -19.94 21.67 2.20
CA TRP A 128 -20.59 20.36 2.40
C TRP A 128 -20.47 19.87 3.85
N LYS A 129 -21.38 18.98 4.23
CA LYS A 129 -21.31 18.24 5.49
C LYS A 129 -20.44 17.00 5.28
N ILE A 130 -19.22 17.01 5.81
CA ILE A 130 -18.25 15.95 5.56
C ILE A 130 -18.40 14.82 6.60
N LYS A 131 -18.49 13.57 6.14
CA LYS A 131 -18.40 12.36 6.95
C LYS A 131 -17.11 11.60 6.64
N ASP A 132 -16.44 11.09 7.68
CA ASP A 132 -15.26 10.26 7.49
C ASP A 132 -15.65 8.85 7.03
N ILE A 133 -15.14 8.44 5.86
CA ILE A 133 -15.35 7.11 5.31
C ILE A 133 -14.10 6.24 5.36
N THR A 134 -13.02 6.69 6.01
CA THR A 134 -11.72 6.01 6.04
C THR A 134 -11.87 4.55 6.47
N LYS A 135 -12.52 4.29 7.62
CA LYS A 135 -12.67 2.94 8.17
C LYS A 135 -13.42 2.01 7.22
N SER A 136 -14.50 2.48 6.61
CA SER A 136 -15.28 1.70 5.65
C SER A 136 -14.47 1.39 4.40
N LEU A 137 -13.77 2.37 3.85
CA LEU A 137 -12.98 2.22 2.64
C LEU A 137 -11.79 1.28 2.83
N ILE A 138 -11.05 1.39 3.93
CA ILE A 138 -9.93 0.48 4.21
C ILE A 138 -10.42 -0.95 4.47
N SER A 139 -11.56 -1.13 5.15
CA SER A 139 -12.12 -2.45 5.45
C SER A 139 -12.58 -3.16 4.17
N ILE A 140 -13.16 -2.40 3.25
CA ILE A 140 -13.53 -2.87 1.92
C ILE A 140 -12.28 -3.25 1.12
N ARG A 141 -11.26 -2.37 1.10
CA ARG A 141 -10.02 -2.63 0.35
C ARG A 141 -9.30 -3.85 0.88
N ALA A 142 -9.33 -4.10 2.18
CA ALA A 142 -8.67 -5.26 2.77
C ALA A 142 -9.22 -6.59 2.24
N LYS A 143 -10.49 -6.65 1.79
CA LYS A 143 -11.11 -7.84 1.21
C LYS A 143 -10.93 -7.84 -0.31
N LYS A 144 -10.04 -8.71 -0.79
CA LYS A 144 -9.70 -8.84 -2.20
C LYS A 144 -10.69 -9.78 -2.90
N SER A 145 -11.02 -9.48 -4.15
CA SER A 145 -11.70 -10.44 -5.00
C SER A 145 -10.76 -11.62 -5.33
N TYR A 146 -11.31 -12.71 -5.87
CA TYR A 146 -10.49 -13.83 -6.33
C TYR A 146 -9.46 -13.40 -7.40
N GLU A 147 -9.87 -12.60 -8.38
CA GLU A 147 -8.99 -12.04 -9.41
C GLU A 147 -7.89 -11.14 -8.81
N ASP A 148 -8.23 -10.36 -7.78
CA ASP A 148 -7.28 -9.52 -7.07
C ASP A 148 -6.21 -10.37 -6.36
N LEU A 149 -6.63 -11.48 -5.74
CA LEU A 149 -5.74 -12.44 -5.09
C LEU A 149 -4.84 -13.18 -6.08
N GLU A 150 -5.36 -13.55 -7.26
CA GLU A 150 -4.57 -14.16 -8.32
C GLU A 150 -3.45 -13.22 -8.80
N ASN A 151 -3.78 -11.94 -9.02
CA ASN A 151 -2.79 -10.93 -9.40
C ASN A 151 -1.71 -10.76 -8.32
N ILE A 152 -2.10 -10.68 -7.04
CA ILE A 152 -1.15 -10.60 -5.92
C ILE A 152 -0.27 -11.86 -5.86
N ALA A 153 -0.86 -13.05 -6.02
CA ALA A 153 -0.15 -14.32 -6.01
C ALA A 153 0.86 -14.42 -7.17
N GLU A 154 0.54 -13.90 -8.35
CA GLU A 154 1.47 -13.85 -9.48
C GLU A 154 2.67 -12.97 -9.21
N ILE A 155 2.47 -11.78 -8.60
CA ILE A 155 3.60 -10.94 -8.15
C ILE A 155 4.47 -11.73 -7.18
N PHE A 156 3.86 -12.44 -6.23
CA PHE A 156 4.61 -13.21 -5.24
C PHE A 156 5.38 -14.39 -5.84
N ARG A 157 4.78 -15.17 -6.74
CA ARG A 157 5.48 -16.28 -7.45
C ARG A 157 6.67 -15.75 -8.23
N PHE A 158 6.53 -14.58 -8.83
CA PHE A 158 7.59 -13.93 -9.55
C PHE A 158 8.73 -13.47 -8.62
N ILE A 159 8.41 -12.91 -7.46
CA ILE A 159 9.40 -12.61 -6.40
C ILE A 159 10.12 -13.89 -5.97
N LEU A 160 9.40 -14.97 -5.68
CA LEU A 160 10.03 -16.24 -5.28
C LEU A 160 11.00 -16.77 -6.33
N LYS A 161 10.70 -16.60 -7.62
CA LYS A 161 11.61 -16.94 -8.72
C LYS A 161 12.89 -16.09 -8.66
N ILE A 162 12.76 -14.77 -8.53
CA ILE A 162 13.92 -13.86 -8.36
C ILE A 162 14.78 -14.29 -7.18
N LEU A 163 14.16 -14.59 -6.03
CA LEU A 163 14.88 -14.99 -4.83
C LEU A 163 15.62 -16.31 -4.99
N ARG A 164 15.05 -17.26 -5.73
CA ARG A 164 15.72 -18.53 -6.02
C ARG A 164 16.97 -18.29 -6.85
N GLU A 165 16.84 -17.52 -7.92
CA GLU A 165 17.97 -17.17 -8.81
C GLU A 165 19.04 -16.40 -8.04
N LEU A 166 18.66 -15.44 -7.19
CA LEU A 166 19.60 -14.69 -6.35
C LEU A 166 20.34 -15.54 -5.32
N ARG A 167 19.70 -16.57 -4.75
CA ARG A 167 20.35 -17.49 -3.79
C ARG A 167 21.46 -18.32 -4.44
N GLU A 168 21.38 -18.53 -5.75
CA GLU A 168 22.41 -19.24 -6.51
C GLU A 168 23.62 -18.33 -6.81
N LEU A 169 23.47 -17.01 -6.67
CA LEU A 169 24.54 -16.04 -6.87
C LEU A 169 25.39 -15.87 -5.59
N GLN A 170 26.68 -16.18 -5.68
CA GLN A 170 27.64 -16.04 -4.57
C GLN A 170 28.49 -14.76 -4.65
N ASN A 171 28.27 -13.92 -5.67
CA ASN A 171 29.10 -12.75 -5.95
C ASN A 171 28.28 -11.46 -5.96
N HIS A 172 28.71 -10.48 -5.18
CA HIS A 172 28.05 -9.19 -5.01
C HIS A 172 27.83 -8.42 -6.33
N ASN A 173 28.83 -8.37 -7.21
CA ASN A 173 28.73 -7.62 -8.47
C ASN A 173 27.68 -8.24 -9.40
N ILE A 174 27.55 -9.57 -9.38
CA ILE A 174 26.58 -10.31 -10.19
C ILE A 174 25.16 -10.06 -9.66
N ILE A 175 25.00 -9.97 -8.33
CA ILE A 175 23.71 -9.67 -7.69
C ILE A 175 23.20 -8.28 -8.12
N GLU A 176 24.04 -7.25 -8.12
CA GLU A 176 23.64 -5.89 -8.54
C GLU A 176 23.25 -5.81 -10.02
N GLU A 177 24.01 -6.46 -10.91
CA GLU A 177 23.69 -6.50 -12.35
C GLU A 177 22.40 -7.26 -12.63
N TYR A 178 22.21 -8.40 -11.96
CA TYR A 178 20.98 -9.17 -12.05
C TYR A 178 19.77 -8.35 -11.61
N PHE A 179 19.90 -7.52 -10.57
CA PHE A 179 18.81 -6.63 -10.17
C PHE A 179 18.49 -5.54 -11.19
N LYS A 180 19.51 -4.93 -11.81
CA LYS A 180 19.29 -3.98 -12.91
C LYS A 180 18.56 -4.64 -14.08
N HIS A 181 18.81 -5.92 -14.32
CA HIS A 181 18.10 -6.68 -15.35
C HIS A 181 16.64 -6.98 -14.96
N VAL A 182 16.41 -7.47 -13.74
CA VAL A 182 15.06 -7.74 -13.22
C VAL A 182 14.21 -6.47 -13.17
N ALA A 183 14.77 -5.34 -12.71
CA ALA A 183 14.04 -4.07 -12.65
C ALA A 183 13.48 -3.66 -14.02
N LYS A 184 14.24 -3.91 -15.10
CA LYS A 184 13.81 -3.64 -16.49
C LYS A 184 12.69 -4.57 -16.98
N ILE A 185 12.67 -5.83 -16.53
CA ILE A 185 11.66 -6.82 -16.98
C ILE A 185 10.28 -6.52 -16.38
N VAL A 186 10.25 -5.98 -15.16
CA VAL A 186 9.05 -6.08 -14.31
C VAL A 186 8.27 -4.78 -14.28
N ASN A 187 8.77 -3.72 -14.91
CA ASN A 187 8.33 -2.37 -14.58
C ASN A 187 8.40 -2.14 -13.05
N ALA A 188 9.35 -2.80 -12.38
CA ALA A 188 9.54 -2.67 -10.95
C ALA A 188 9.99 -1.25 -10.68
N ILE A 189 9.19 -0.53 -9.90
CA ILE A 189 9.39 0.90 -9.67
C ILE A 189 10.68 1.14 -8.88
N TYR A 190 11.13 0.15 -8.06
CA TYR A 190 12.30 0.32 -7.22
C TYR A 190 12.87 -1.02 -6.72
N ILE A 191 14.17 -1.23 -6.87
CA ILE A 191 14.90 -2.32 -6.20
C ILE A 191 16.20 -1.73 -5.65
N GLU A 192 16.41 -1.80 -4.33
CA GLU A 192 17.64 -1.33 -3.70
C GLU A 192 18.21 -2.34 -2.69
N PRO A 193 19.54 -2.49 -2.64
CA PRO A 193 20.18 -3.17 -1.52
C PRO A 193 19.97 -2.33 -0.26
N LEU A 194 19.23 -2.88 0.71
CA LEU A 194 19.01 -2.24 2.02
C LEU A 194 20.28 -2.27 2.87
N ALA A 195 21.08 -3.34 2.74
CA ALA A 195 22.38 -3.49 3.39
C ALA A 195 23.23 -4.54 2.67
N ILE A 196 24.53 -4.29 2.51
CA ILE A 196 25.50 -5.27 2.03
C ILE A 196 26.58 -5.43 3.09
N SER A 197 26.92 -6.68 3.42
CA SER A 197 28.04 -7.00 4.29
C SER A 197 28.76 -8.25 3.77
N LYS A 198 29.92 -8.55 4.35
CA LYS A 198 30.64 -9.81 4.07
C LYS A 198 29.84 -11.08 4.41
N ASP A 199 28.85 -10.96 5.31
CA ASP A 199 28.14 -12.10 5.88
C ASP A 199 26.74 -12.29 5.29
N PHE A 200 26.17 -11.26 4.64
CA PHE A 200 24.85 -11.26 4.02
C PHE A 200 24.61 -10.06 3.10
N VAL A 201 23.62 -10.20 2.21
CA VAL A 201 23.04 -9.12 1.40
C VAL A 201 21.56 -8.99 1.73
N SER A 202 21.11 -7.82 2.19
CA SER A 202 19.70 -7.52 2.37
C SER A 202 19.17 -6.68 1.21
N ILE A 203 18.04 -7.11 0.67
CA ILE A 203 17.39 -6.51 -0.48
C ILE A 203 16.01 -6.02 -0.05
N TYR A 204 15.69 -4.81 -0.48
CA TYR A 204 14.35 -4.29 -0.46
C TYR A 204 13.89 -4.07 -1.89
N THR A 205 12.82 -4.74 -2.28
CA THR A 205 12.24 -4.60 -3.60
C THR A 205 10.82 -4.07 -3.48
N TYR A 206 10.41 -3.32 -4.48
CA TYR A 206 9.05 -2.85 -4.63
C TYR A 206 8.59 -3.15 -6.06
N ILE A 207 7.57 -4.01 -6.14
CA ILE A 207 7.03 -4.50 -7.39
C ILE A 207 5.60 -4.01 -7.55
N LYS A 208 5.29 -3.60 -8.78
CA LYS A 208 3.96 -3.19 -9.19
C LYS A 208 3.50 -4.06 -10.36
N LYS A 209 2.25 -4.53 -10.31
CA LYS A 209 1.59 -5.17 -11.45
C LYS A 209 0.16 -4.68 -11.53
N GLY A 210 -0.17 -3.99 -12.62
CA GLY A 210 -1.42 -3.24 -12.72
C GLY A 210 -1.55 -2.26 -11.55
N ILE A 211 -2.67 -2.32 -10.83
CA ILE A 211 -2.91 -1.46 -9.65
C ILE A 211 -2.27 -1.96 -8.35
N TYR A 212 -1.75 -3.20 -8.34
CA TYR A 212 -1.25 -3.85 -7.13
C TYR A 212 0.21 -3.54 -6.87
N ARG A 213 0.51 -3.40 -5.58
CA ARG A 213 1.78 -2.93 -5.03
C ARG A 213 2.19 -3.91 -3.95
N LEU A 214 3.41 -4.41 -4.05
CA LEU A 214 4.00 -5.29 -3.05
C LEU A 214 5.44 -4.86 -2.82
N SER A 215 5.77 -4.53 -1.57
CA SER A 215 7.17 -4.47 -1.17
C SER A 215 7.57 -5.80 -0.58
N PHE A 216 8.81 -6.20 -0.81
CA PHE A 216 9.36 -7.40 -0.22
C PHE A 216 10.78 -7.16 0.31
N LYS A 217 11.05 -7.69 1.50
CA LYS A 217 12.38 -7.64 2.16
C LYS A 217 12.95 -9.04 2.35
N VAL A 218 14.20 -9.24 1.92
CA VAL A 218 14.93 -10.50 2.17
C VAL A 218 16.36 -10.23 2.54
N SER A 219 16.93 -11.14 3.31
CA SER A 219 18.38 -11.27 3.46
C SER A 219 18.86 -12.58 2.84
N ILE A 220 19.90 -12.49 2.02
CA ILE A 220 20.62 -13.61 1.40
C ILE A 220 21.87 -13.86 2.25
N PRO A 221 22.07 -15.07 2.80
CA PRO A 221 23.25 -15.37 3.60
C PRO A 221 24.48 -15.52 2.70
N LEU A 222 25.60 -14.93 3.12
CA LEU A 222 26.93 -15.19 2.55
C LEU A 222 27.85 -15.94 3.53
N SER A 223 27.42 -16.11 4.78
CA SER A 223 28.12 -16.86 5.83
C SER A 223 27.22 -17.94 6.45
N GLU A 224 27.82 -19.01 6.97
CA GLU A 224 27.08 -20.12 7.60
C GLU A 224 26.37 -19.68 8.89
N ASP A 225 26.94 -18.73 9.63
CA ASP A 225 26.30 -18.15 10.82
C ASP A 225 25.01 -17.41 10.47
N VAL A 226 25.00 -16.62 9.39
CA VAL A 226 23.78 -15.94 8.93
C VAL A 226 22.79 -16.92 8.34
N LYS A 227 23.25 -17.98 7.67
CA LYS A 227 22.38 -19.05 7.15
C LYS A 227 21.58 -19.72 8.28
N ARG A 228 22.24 -20.09 9.39
CA ARG A 228 21.56 -20.64 10.59
C ARG A 228 20.53 -19.66 11.17
N ILE A 229 20.83 -18.36 11.16
CA ILE A 229 19.88 -17.35 11.62
C ILE A 229 18.67 -17.26 10.68
N ILE A 230 18.88 -17.35 9.37
CA ILE A 230 17.79 -17.34 8.39
C ILE A 230 16.90 -18.57 8.55
N GLU A 231 17.47 -19.76 8.81
CA GLU A 231 16.70 -20.98 9.09
C GLU A 231 15.80 -20.81 10.34
N ILE A 232 16.28 -20.12 11.38
CA ILE A 232 15.46 -19.77 12.55
C ILE A 232 14.31 -18.84 12.14
N THR A 233 14.58 -17.80 11.34
CA THR A 233 13.52 -16.89 10.88
C THR A 233 12.51 -17.58 9.95
N ASP A 234 12.94 -18.58 9.16
CA ASP A 234 12.08 -19.38 8.29
C ASP A 234 11.15 -20.28 9.12
N ASP A 235 11.68 -20.98 10.13
CA ASP A 235 10.88 -21.79 11.06
C ASP A 235 9.87 -20.95 11.85
N ILE A 236 10.29 -19.77 12.33
CA ILE A 236 9.39 -18.81 12.98
C ILE A 236 8.28 -18.45 12.01
N LEU A 237 8.62 -17.90 10.84
CA LEU A 237 7.66 -17.45 9.84
C LEU A 237 6.67 -18.56 9.49
N GLU A 238 7.13 -19.76 9.14
CA GLU A 238 6.25 -20.90 8.79
C GLU A 238 5.23 -21.21 9.90
N LYS A 239 5.69 -21.20 11.17
CA LYS A 239 4.81 -21.36 12.32
C LYS A 239 3.83 -20.20 12.48
N LEU A 240 4.22 -18.96 12.14
CA LEU A 240 3.32 -17.81 12.21
C LEU A 240 2.21 -17.94 11.17
N LEU A 241 2.57 -18.25 9.92
CA LEU A 241 1.63 -18.37 8.80
C LEU A 241 0.52 -19.39 9.12
N LYS A 242 0.83 -20.49 9.82
CA LYS A 242 -0.15 -21.51 10.25
C LYS A 242 -1.20 -21.02 11.25
N ASN A 243 -0.94 -19.93 11.98
CA ASN A 243 -1.86 -19.37 12.97
C ASN A 243 -2.72 -18.23 12.41
N VAL A 244 -2.49 -17.83 11.16
CA VAL A 244 -3.24 -16.76 10.50
C VAL A 244 -4.46 -17.40 9.84
N ILE A 245 -5.59 -17.41 10.55
CA ILE A 245 -6.84 -18.00 10.07
C ILE A 245 -8.01 -16.99 10.16
N THR A 246 -9.00 -17.18 9.29
CA THR A 246 -10.24 -16.40 9.30
C THR A 246 -10.89 -16.42 10.69
N GLY A 247 -11.39 -15.27 11.14
CA GLY A 247 -12.04 -15.06 12.44
C GLY A 247 -11.06 -14.76 13.59
N SER A 248 -9.76 -14.86 13.38
CA SER A 248 -8.77 -14.54 14.42
C SER A 248 -8.72 -13.04 14.68
N LYS A 249 -8.65 -12.64 15.95
CA LYS A 249 -8.28 -11.27 16.30
C LYS A 249 -6.81 -11.04 15.99
N CYS A 250 -6.49 -9.92 15.35
CA CYS A 250 -5.10 -9.58 15.00
C CYS A 250 -4.20 -9.52 16.24
N SER A 251 -4.71 -9.02 17.36
CA SER A 251 -3.97 -8.96 18.62
C SER A 251 -3.69 -10.33 19.24
N ASP A 252 -4.53 -11.33 18.99
CA ASP A 252 -4.28 -12.72 19.41
C ASP A 252 -3.21 -13.35 18.55
N VAL A 253 -3.27 -13.13 17.23
CA VAL A 253 -2.22 -13.55 16.29
C VAL A 253 -0.88 -12.93 16.71
N TYR A 254 -0.84 -11.61 16.94
CA TYR A 254 0.38 -10.91 17.38
C TYR A 254 0.94 -11.46 18.70
N ARG A 255 0.09 -11.62 19.74
CA ARG A 255 0.52 -12.13 21.05
C ARG A 255 1.05 -13.56 20.97
N ASN A 256 0.39 -14.43 20.20
CA ASN A 256 0.86 -15.80 19.96
C ASN A 256 2.23 -15.79 19.28
N ILE A 257 2.40 -14.95 18.26
CA ILE A 257 3.68 -14.76 17.59
C ILE A 257 4.77 -14.33 18.61
N VAL A 258 4.56 -13.26 19.37
CA VAL A 258 5.56 -12.72 20.31
C VAL A 258 5.91 -13.72 21.41
N SER A 259 4.93 -14.43 21.97
CA SER A 259 5.18 -15.43 23.02
C SER A 259 6.11 -16.56 22.57
N ARG A 260 6.09 -16.89 21.27
CA ARG A 260 6.99 -17.89 20.67
C ARG A 260 8.40 -17.33 20.46
N LEU A 261 8.53 -16.03 20.17
CA LEU A 261 9.84 -15.40 19.99
C LEU A 261 10.67 -15.39 21.28
N ASP A 262 10.02 -15.28 22.44
CA ASP A 262 10.70 -15.36 23.74
C ASP A 262 11.44 -16.70 23.92
N MET A 263 10.96 -17.78 23.29
CA MET A 263 11.62 -19.09 23.30
C MET A 263 12.95 -19.10 22.52
N TYR A 264 13.21 -18.11 21.67
CA TYR A 264 14.43 -17.98 20.87
C TYR A 264 15.38 -16.89 21.42
N ASN A 265 15.31 -16.57 22.72
CA ASN A 265 16.09 -15.49 23.35
C ASN A 265 15.73 -14.10 22.76
N GLY A 266 14.42 -13.89 22.58
CA GLY A 266 13.74 -12.96 21.67
C GLY A 266 13.93 -11.45 21.82
N LYS A 267 14.89 -10.95 22.60
CA LYS A 267 15.11 -9.48 22.77
C LYS A 267 15.46 -8.73 21.47
N ASN A 268 15.72 -9.47 20.41
CA ASN A 268 16.24 -9.00 19.14
C ASN A 268 15.37 -9.41 17.94
N VAL A 269 14.19 -9.99 18.16
CA VAL A 269 13.27 -10.36 17.06
C VAL A 269 12.02 -9.47 17.13
N TYR A 270 11.64 -8.89 16.00
CA TYR A 270 10.43 -8.10 15.87
C TYR A 270 9.68 -8.49 14.59
N ILE A 271 8.36 -8.30 14.61
CA ILE A 271 7.48 -8.58 13.48
C ILE A 271 6.94 -7.28 12.93
N ASP A 272 6.92 -7.22 11.60
CA ASP A 272 6.20 -6.22 10.84
C ASP A 272 5.10 -6.94 10.04
N VAL A 273 3.91 -6.36 9.99
CA VAL A 273 2.75 -6.99 9.33
C VAL A 273 1.91 -5.91 8.69
N CYS A 274 1.45 -6.19 7.47
CA CYS A 274 0.56 -5.28 6.75
C CYS A 274 -0.33 -6.01 5.76
N GLY A 275 -1.47 -5.41 5.44
CA GLY A 275 -2.27 -5.80 4.29
C GLY A 275 -1.56 -5.48 2.97
N VAL A 276 -1.81 -6.29 1.96
CA VAL A 276 -1.31 -6.11 0.59
C VAL A 276 -2.44 -5.61 -0.29
N GLY A 277 -2.15 -4.68 -1.21
CA GLY A 277 -3.15 -4.27 -2.18
C GLY A 277 -2.67 -3.21 -3.16
N THR A 278 -3.44 -2.14 -3.29
CA THR A 278 -3.10 -0.95 -4.08
C THR A 278 -2.13 -0.01 -3.35
N GLU A 279 -1.80 -0.25 -2.07
CA GLU A 279 -0.66 0.35 -1.37
C GLU A 279 0.39 -0.70 -1.01
N VAL A 280 1.61 -0.23 -0.73
CA VAL A 280 2.71 -1.05 -0.22
C VAL A 280 2.37 -1.69 1.13
N CYS A 281 1.58 -0.98 1.94
CA CYS A 281 1.16 -1.39 3.27
C CYS A 281 -0.28 -0.88 3.48
N GLU A 282 -1.23 -1.81 3.48
CA GLU A 282 -2.66 -1.56 3.72
C GLU A 282 -3.08 -2.02 5.13
N TYR A 283 -4.30 -1.67 5.49
CA TYR A 283 -4.97 -2.29 6.63
C TYR A 283 -5.20 -3.80 6.39
N PRO A 284 -5.08 -4.65 7.42
CA PRO A 284 -4.58 -4.33 8.76
C PRO A 284 -3.06 -4.14 8.78
N SER A 285 -2.60 -3.08 9.45
CA SER A 285 -1.19 -2.74 9.66
C SER A 285 -0.69 -3.24 11.02
N LEU A 286 0.62 -3.14 11.27
CA LEU A 286 1.21 -3.49 12.57
C LEU A 286 0.52 -2.77 13.75
N SER A 287 0.13 -1.50 13.58
CA SER A 287 -0.60 -0.76 14.61
C SER A 287 -1.97 -1.38 14.92
N ASP A 288 -2.64 -1.93 13.90
CA ASP A 288 -3.92 -2.63 14.07
C ASP A 288 -3.74 -3.97 14.78
N PHE A 289 -2.62 -4.67 14.54
CA PHE A 289 -2.25 -5.88 15.28
C PHE A 289 -1.87 -5.60 16.76
N LEU A 290 -1.24 -4.46 17.03
CA LEU A 290 -0.80 -4.08 18.38
C LEU A 290 -1.91 -3.53 19.25
N TYR A 291 -2.71 -2.63 18.69
CA TYR A 291 -3.63 -1.78 19.47
C TYR A 291 -5.06 -1.78 18.91
N GLY A 292 -5.28 -2.34 17.73
CA GLY A 292 -6.58 -2.36 17.08
C GLY A 292 -7.45 -3.53 17.53
N ASP A 293 -8.78 -3.34 17.41
CA ASP A 293 -9.75 -4.43 17.41
C ASP A 293 -10.00 -4.83 15.95
N CYS A 294 -8.97 -5.39 15.30
CA CYS A 294 -9.11 -5.98 13.98
C CYS A 294 -9.30 -7.49 14.06
N THR A 295 -10.14 -7.99 13.15
CA THR A 295 -10.37 -9.41 12.91
C THR A 295 -9.95 -9.72 11.48
N LEU A 296 -9.28 -10.85 11.32
CA LEU A 296 -8.87 -11.35 10.02
C LEU A 296 -10.06 -11.99 9.32
N ASP A 297 -10.44 -11.45 8.17
CA ASP A 297 -11.56 -11.96 7.38
C ASP A 297 -11.04 -12.70 6.14
N SER A 298 -11.87 -13.61 5.63
CA SER A 298 -11.61 -14.27 4.35
C SER A 298 -11.52 -13.24 3.21
N GLY A 299 -10.57 -13.46 2.31
CA GLY A 299 -10.24 -12.58 1.20
C GLY A 299 -9.19 -11.53 1.55
N MET A 300 -8.67 -11.50 2.77
CA MET A 300 -7.52 -10.65 3.12
C MET A 300 -6.21 -11.25 2.62
N ALA A 301 -5.32 -10.37 2.14
CA ALA A 301 -3.94 -10.73 1.82
C ALA A 301 -3.00 -9.94 2.73
N LEU A 302 -2.12 -10.63 3.45
CA LEU A 302 -1.17 -10.06 4.39
C LEU A 302 0.26 -10.38 3.99
N VAL A 303 1.15 -9.42 4.22
CA VAL A 303 2.60 -9.62 4.31
C VAL A 303 2.98 -9.69 5.78
N ILE A 304 3.73 -10.72 6.15
CA ILE A 304 4.31 -10.87 7.49
C ILE A 304 5.82 -10.94 7.35
N ASN A 305 6.48 -10.03 8.04
CA ASN A 305 7.92 -9.86 8.09
C ASN A 305 8.44 -10.25 9.47
N VAL A 306 9.33 -11.24 9.53
CA VAL A 306 10.10 -11.55 10.73
C VAL A 306 11.47 -10.89 10.58
N VAL A 307 11.80 -10.00 11.50
CA VAL A 307 13.06 -9.26 11.48
C VAL A 307 13.87 -9.60 12.72
N LEU A 308 15.11 -10.02 12.52
CA LEU A 308 16.06 -10.29 13.59
C LEU A 308 17.20 -9.26 13.56
N ARG A 309 17.41 -8.58 14.69
CA ARG A 309 18.40 -7.53 14.90
C ARG A 309 19.38 -7.90 16.01
N LYS A 310 20.53 -8.46 15.67
CA LYS A 310 21.54 -8.84 16.67
C LYS A 310 22.39 -7.62 17.04
N LEU A 311 22.22 -7.05 18.23
CA LEU A 311 22.95 -5.86 18.70
C LEU A 311 24.37 -6.10 19.21
N ILE A 312 24.82 -7.35 19.39
CA ILE A 312 25.94 -7.62 20.33
C ILE A 312 27.34 -7.60 19.67
N TYR A 313 27.50 -7.81 18.36
CA TYR A 313 28.85 -7.79 17.73
C TYR A 313 28.93 -7.23 16.30
N LEU A 314 27.78 -6.89 15.68
CA LEU A 314 27.69 -6.30 14.35
C LEU A 314 26.61 -5.22 14.40
N PRO A 315 26.93 -3.91 14.43
CA PRO A 315 25.95 -2.86 14.68
C PRO A 315 24.80 -2.72 13.66
N LYS A 316 24.74 -3.56 12.62
CA LYS A 316 23.78 -3.47 11.50
C LYS A 316 23.39 -4.82 10.88
N LEU A 317 23.37 -5.93 11.63
CA LEU A 317 22.76 -7.18 11.11
C LEU A 317 21.24 -7.07 11.25
N ILE A 318 20.56 -6.75 10.14
CA ILE A 318 19.10 -6.84 10.00
C ILE A 318 18.83 -7.98 9.02
N ILE A 319 18.38 -9.11 9.55
CA ILE A 319 17.90 -10.22 8.72
C ILE A 319 16.39 -10.10 8.66
N VAL A 320 15.86 -9.90 7.45
CA VAL A 320 14.43 -9.85 7.21
C VAL A 320 14.02 -11.07 6.40
N LYS A 321 12.96 -11.73 6.85
CA LYS A 321 12.26 -12.73 6.07
C LYS A 321 10.79 -12.37 5.96
N GLU A 322 10.29 -12.39 4.75
CA GLU A 322 8.90 -12.05 4.45
C GLU A 322 8.13 -13.27 3.91
N GLY A 323 6.87 -13.39 4.34
CA GLY A 323 5.90 -14.34 3.80
C GLY A 323 4.57 -13.66 3.52
N ILE A 324 3.83 -14.19 2.54
CA ILE A 324 2.47 -13.73 2.22
C ILE A 324 1.47 -14.79 2.64
N VAL A 325 0.42 -14.37 3.34
CA VAL A 325 -0.75 -15.19 3.63
C VAL A 325 -1.95 -14.62 2.90
N VAL A 326 -2.67 -15.49 2.19
CA VAL A 326 -4.02 -15.22 1.72
C VAL A 326 -4.96 -15.99 2.65
N ILE A 327 -5.91 -15.27 3.26
CA ILE A 327 -6.79 -15.75 4.34
C ILE A 327 -8.14 -16.20 3.82
#